data_AF-A0A448ZRK2-F1
#
_entry.id   AF-A0A448ZRK2-F1
#
_cell.length_a   1.000
_cell.length_b   1.000
_cell.length_c   1.000
_cell.angle_alpha   90.00
_cell.angle_beta   90.00
_cell.angle_gamma   90.00
#
_symmetry.space_group_name_H-M   'P 1'
#
loop_
_entity.id
_entity.type
_entity.pdbx_description
1 polymer ?
#
loop_
_entity_poly.entity_id
_entity_poly.type
_entity_poly.pdbx_seq_one_letter_code
_entity_poly.pdbx_strand_id
1 'polypeptide(L)'
;MTAFIEDPVKKAGVEWAKKNHFAKFVESKIVDNSDAYPKFDKAQLNLGKVLGKGGFCTVYEVRGVDVANRRRLSQEADEAQFIAENCLRKETGDARYAIKFLSPEIVSENGSFIQGILDMATETRVFSDTEHPNIVKARAFAHESPFDEQYFIMMDRLYDTLEKRIGKWAKQNRRYSGLNGKLLDRKGQKKKDLLEERVVDAFDLSDAIGYLHQKNIVYRDIKPENIGFDVRDDIKLL
;
A
#
# COMPACT_ATOMS: atom_id res chain seq x y z
N MET A 1 15.21 -6.11 33.06
CA MET A 1 13.95 -5.37 33.26
C MET A 1 14.28 -3.88 33.29
N THR A 2 14.38 -3.26 32.13
CA THR A 2 14.37 -1.80 32.01
C THR A 2 12.91 -1.42 31.81
N ALA A 3 12.30 -0.86 32.84
CA ALA A 3 10.99 -0.24 32.69
C ALA A 3 11.15 0.92 31.69
N PHE A 4 10.59 0.79 30.49
CA PHE A 4 10.39 1.92 29.60
C PHE A 4 9.48 2.89 30.37
N ILE A 5 10.04 3.98 30.87
CA ILE A 5 9.24 5.11 31.32
C ILE A 5 8.60 5.65 30.05
N GLU A 6 7.33 5.30 29.82
CA GLU A 6 6.54 5.89 28.74
C GLU A 6 6.64 7.42 28.84
N ASP A 7 7.13 8.07 27.79
CA ASP A 7 7.15 9.53 27.67
C ASP A 7 5.70 10.05 27.82
N PRO A 8 5.39 10.80 28.90
CA PRO A 8 4.03 11.30 29.14
C PRO A 8 3.51 12.17 27.99
N VAL A 9 4.39 12.86 27.26
CA VAL A 9 4.03 13.66 26.10
C VAL A 9 3.61 12.78 24.94
N LYS A 10 4.37 11.71 24.66
CA LYS A 10 4.05 10.73 23.61
C LYS A 10 2.70 10.06 23.92
N LYS A 11 2.45 9.69 25.17
CA LYS A 11 1.17 9.12 25.61
C LYS A 11 -0.01 10.06 25.42
N ALA A 12 0.12 11.32 25.86
CA ALA A 12 -0.91 12.33 25.66
C ALA A 12 -1.20 12.59 24.18
N GLY A 13 -0.14 12.59 23.35
CA GLY A 13 -0.27 12.71 21.90
C GLY A 13 -1.02 11.55 21.25
N VAL A 14 -0.77 10.31 21.69
CA VAL A 14 -1.49 9.11 21.20
C VAL A 14 -2.98 9.18 21.56
N GLU A 15 -3.31 9.58 22.79
CA GLU A 15 -4.72 9.76 23.20
C GLU A 15 -5.41 10.88 22.42
N TRP A 16 -4.70 11.97 22.15
CA TRP A 16 -5.17 13.02 21.24
C TRP A 16 -5.41 12.46 19.83
N ALA A 17 -4.49 11.67 19.28
CA ALA A 17 -4.62 11.09 17.93
C ALA A 17 -5.86 10.19 17.83
N LYS A 18 -6.08 9.32 18.82
CA LYS A 18 -7.28 8.47 18.92
C LYS A 18 -8.55 9.32 18.88
N LYS A 19 -8.66 10.31 19.78
CA LYS A 19 -9.83 11.19 19.85
C LYS A 19 -10.10 11.91 18.51
N ASN A 20 -9.04 12.44 17.88
CA ASN A 20 -9.16 13.14 16.61
C ASN A 20 -9.53 12.21 15.46
N HIS A 21 -8.95 11.00 15.40
CA HIS A 21 -9.31 10.00 14.41
C HIS A 21 -10.81 9.65 14.52
N PHE A 22 -11.30 9.27 15.71
CA PHE A 22 -12.72 8.93 15.86
C PHE A 22 -13.65 10.10 15.51
N ALA A 23 -13.31 11.32 15.94
CA ALA A 23 -14.08 12.51 15.61
C ALA A 23 -14.23 12.75 14.10
N LYS A 24 -13.18 12.48 13.30
CA LYS A 24 -13.21 12.63 11.83
C LYS A 24 -14.18 11.67 11.13
N PHE A 25 -14.48 10.53 11.74
CA PHE A 25 -15.30 9.50 11.12
C PHE A 25 -16.73 9.39 11.68
N VAL A 26 -17.12 10.23 12.65
CA VAL A 26 -18.47 10.19 13.26
C VAL A 26 -19.59 10.29 12.23
N GLU A 27 -19.44 11.18 11.25
CA GLU A 27 -20.41 11.40 10.17
C GLU A 27 -19.99 10.73 8.84
N SER A 28 -18.93 9.92 8.88
CA SER A 28 -18.39 9.27 7.69
C SER A 28 -19.20 8.03 7.32
N LYS A 29 -19.35 7.79 6.01
CA LYS A 29 -19.90 6.52 5.49
C LYS A 29 -18.88 5.39 5.48
N ILE A 30 -17.62 5.68 5.78
CA ILE A 30 -16.51 4.71 5.77
C ILE A 30 -16.57 3.89 7.06
N VAL A 31 -16.90 2.61 6.90
CA VAL A 31 -16.95 1.63 7.99
C VAL A 31 -15.54 1.16 8.31
N ASP A 32 -15.23 0.90 9.58
CA ASP A 32 -13.99 0.23 9.93
C ASP A 32 -14.22 -1.29 9.91
N ASN A 33 -13.78 -1.94 8.84
CA ASN A 33 -13.85 -3.41 8.72
C ASN A 33 -12.51 -4.07 9.05
N SER A 34 -11.59 -3.38 9.73
CA SER A 34 -10.22 -3.90 9.92
C SER A 34 -10.16 -5.20 10.72
N ASP A 35 -11.18 -5.49 11.55
CA ASP A 35 -11.33 -6.74 12.30
C ASP A 35 -11.69 -7.95 11.42
N ALA A 36 -12.19 -7.73 10.22
CA ALA A 36 -12.50 -8.81 9.27
C ALA A 36 -11.25 -9.34 8.54
N TYR A 37 -10.09 -8.70 8.73
CA TYR A 37 -8.84 -9.07 8.07
C TYR A 37 -7.96 -9.90 8.99
N PRO A 38 -7.16 -10.84 8.44
CA PRO A 38 -6.12 -11.51 9.19
C PRO A 38 -5.21 -10.53 9.92
N LYS A 39 -4.85 -10.88 11.15
CA LYS A 39 -3.90 -10.11 11.95
C LYS A 39 -2.59 -10.88 12.13
N PHE A 40 -1.47 -10.17 12.19
CA PHE A 40 -0.14 -10.75 12.43
C PHE A 40 0.68 -9.90 13.39
N ASP A 41 1.52 -10.55 14.18
CA ASP A 41 2.58 -9.87 14.93
C ASP A 41 3.78 -9.64 14.01
N LYS A 42 4.51 -8.54 14.21
CA LYS A 42 5.71 -8.24 13.41
C LYS A 42 6.76 -9.34 13.48
N ALA A 43 6.88 -10.04 14.61
CA ALA A 43 7.82 -11.13 14.81
C ALA A 43 7.54 -12.37 13.92
N GLN A 44 6.31 -12.49 13.40
CA GLN A 44 5.93 -13.55 12.47
C GLN A 44 6.38 -13.27 11.04
N LEU A 45 6.82 -12.05 10.74
CA LEU A 45 7.13 -11.62 9.38
C LEU A 45 8.63 -11.65 9.11
N ASN A 46 9.02 -12.34 8.04
CA ASN A 46 10.36 -12.22 7.48
C ASN A 46 10.35 -11.12 6.40
N LEU A 47 10.99 -9.99 6.69
CA LEU A 47 11.02 -8.82 5.81
C LEU A 47 12.25 -8.85 4.90
N GLY A 48 12.05 -8.49 3.63
CA GLY A 48 13.11 -8.38 2.64
C GLY A 48 13.58 -6.93 2.44
N LYS A 49 13.88 -6.58 1.19
CA LYS A 49 14.35 -5.24 0.84
C LYS A 49 13.27 -4.17 1.02
N VAL A 50 13.75 -2.93 1.20
CA VAL A 50 12.92 -1.73 1.11
C VAL A 50 12.43 -1.56 -0.33
N LEU A 51 11.12 -1.39 -0.50
CA LEU A 51 10.46 -1.12 -1.77
C LEU A 51 10.26 0.39 -2.01
N GLY A 52 10.06 1.14 -0.94
CA GLY A 52 9.89 2.59 -1.00
C GLY A 52 10.02 3.25 0.37
N LYS A 53 10.42 4.52 0.38
CA LYS A 53 10.42 5.39 1.56
C LYS A 53 9.55 6.61 1.25
N GLY A 54 8.48 6.78 2.00
CA GLY A 54 7.62 7.97 1.97
C GLY A 54 8.04 8.98 3.03
N GLY A 55 7.23 10.04 3.20
CA GLY A 55 7.46 11.05 4.23
C GLY A 55 7.36 10.52 5.66
N PHE A 56 6.43 9.58 5.91
CA PHE A 56 6.18 9.04 7.25
C PHE A 56 6.46 7.54 7.39
N CYS A 57 6.37 6.80 6.29
CA CYS A 57 6.39 5.33 6.32
C CYS A 57 7.46 4.77 5.41
N THR A 58 7.94 3.58 5.76
CA THR A 58 8.78 2.77 4.89
C THR A 58 8.04 1.50 4.51
N VAL A 59 8.18 1.11 3.25
CA VAL A 59 7.53 -0.08 2.67
C VAL A 59 8.58 -1.15 2.41
N TYR A 60 8.33 -2.37 2.87
CA TYR A 60 9.21 -3.54 2.71
C TYR A 60 8.49 -4.67 2.02
N GLU A 61 9.21 -5.50 1.27
CA GLU A 61 8.65 -6.75 0.79
C GLU A 61 8.53 -7.77 1.93
N VAL A 62 7.50 -8.62 1.89
CA VAL A 62 7.36 -9.75 2.82
C VAL A 62 7.92 -11.01 2.15
N ARG A 63 8.95 -11.60 2.72
CA ARG A 63 9.63 -12.80 2.20
C ARG A 63 9.11 -14.10 2.81
N GLY A 64 8.42 -14.02 3.94
CA GLY A 64 7.82 -15.17 4.60
C GLY A 64 6.95 -14.73 5.77
N VAL A 65 6.02 -15.60 6.15
CA VAL A 65 5.13 -15.42 7.30
C VAL A 65 5.13 -16.73 8.09
N ASP A 66 5.40 -16.65 9.38
CA ASP A 66 5.33 -17.77 10.31
C ASP A 66 3.99 -17.78 11.05
N VAL A 67 3.20 -18.81 10.78
CA VAL A 67 1.85 -19.00 11.33
C VAL A 67 1.77 -20.20 12.27
N ALA A 68 2.90 -20.61 12.87
CA ALA A 68 3.00 -21.78 13.73
C ALA A 68 1.78 -21.96 14.68
N ASN A 69 1.14 -23.12 14.58
CA ASN A 69 0.07 -23.59 15.48
C ASN A 69 -1.25 -22.81 15.52
N ARG A 70 -1.66 -22.08 14.46
CA ARG A 70 -3.10 -21.78 14.32
C ARG A 70 -3.86 -23.09 14.05
N ARG A 71 -4.55 -23.63 15.05
CA ARG A 71 -5.58 -24.65 14.80
C ARG A 71 -6.56 -24.04 13.81
N ARG A 72 -6.77 -24.67 12.64
CA ARG A 72 -7.69 -24.24 11.57
C ARG A 72 -9.16 -24.33 12.04
N LEU A 73 -9.52 -23.48 12.99
CA LEU A 73 -10.83 -23.44 13.63
C LEU A 73 -11.61 -22.16 13.29
N SER A 74 -10.98 -21.21 12.58
CA SER A 74 -11.62 -19.97 12.14
C SER A 74 -11.26 -19.63 10.68
N GLN A 75 -12.17 -18.93 10.00
CA GLN A 75 -11.92 -18.40 8.65
C GLN A 75 -10.67 -17.51 8.60
N GLU A 76 -10.45 -16.71 9.64
CA GLU A 76 -9.25 -15.88 9.79
C GLU A 76 -7.96 -16.73 9.81
N ALA A 77 -7.98 -17.90 10.45
CA ALA A 77 -6.84 -18.81 10.46
C ALA A 77 -6.56 -19.40 9.06
N ASP A 78 -7.61 -19.68 8.28
CA ASP A 78 -7.46 -20.17 6.91
C ASP A 78 -6.89 -19.10 5.96
N GLU A 79 -7.36 -17.86 6.07
CA GLU A 79 -6.84 -16.74 5.28
C GLU A 79 -5.39 -16.39 5.65
N ALA A 80 -5.05 -16.40 6.95
CA ALA A 80 -3.68 -16.20 7.40
C ALA A 80 -2.73 -17.30 6.90
N GLN A 81 -3.18 -18.55 6.94
CA GLN A 81 -2.44 -19.68 6.40
C GLN A 81 -2.24 -19.54 4.89
N PHE A 82 -3.28 -19.11 4.15
CA PHE A 82 -3.19 -18.86 2.71
C PHE A 82 -2.13 -17.79 2.38
N ILE A 83 -2.12 -16.68 3.13
CA ILE A 83 -1.11 -15.63 3.00
C ILE A 83 0.30 -16.19 3.22
N ALA A 84 0.50 -17.00 4.26
CA ALA A 84 1.79 -17.59 4.56
C ALA A 84 2.28 -18.54 3.46
N GLU A 85 1.41 -19.46 3.01
CA GLU A 85 1.72 -20.45 1.98
C GLU A 85 1.97 -19.82 0.60
N ASN A 86 1.35 -18.67 0.32
CA ASN A 86 1.44 -17.98 -0.98
C ASN A 86 2.26 -16.69 -0.91
N CYS A 87 3.02 -16.46 0.15
CA CYS A 87 3.80 -15.24 0.35
C CYS A 87 4.76 -14.97 -0.82
N LEU A 88 5.33 -16.03 -1.40
CA LEU A 88 6.17 -15.98 -2.59
C LEU A 88 5.47 -16.60 -3.79
N ARG A 89 5.67 -16.02 -4.97
CA ARG A 89 5.25 -16.63 -6.25
C ARG A 89 6.15 -17.82 -6.56
N LYS A 90 5.54 -18.96 -6.91
CA LYS A 90 6.28 -20.21 -7.15
C LYS A 90 7.15 -20.13 -8.40
N GLU A 91 6.74 -19.32 -9.38
CA GLU A 91 7.37 -19.23 -10.69
C GLU A 91 8.57 -18.28 -10.68
N THR A 92 8.46 -17.13 -10.02
CA THR A 92 9.49 -16.07 -10.05
C THR A 92 10.26 -15.95 -8.73
N GLY A 93 9.72 -16.47 -7.63
CA GLY A 93 10.26 -16.25 -6.28
C GLY A 93 10.02 -14.84 -5.74
N ASP A 94 9.25 -14.00 -6.45
CA ASP A 94 8.91 -12.65 -5.99
C ASP A 94 7.94 -12.69 -4.82
N ALA A 95 8.12 -11.74 -3.89
CA ALA A 95 7.12 -11.52 -2.85
C ALA A 95 5.80 -11.06 -3.46
N ARG A 96 4.68 -11.58 -2.95
CA ARG A 96 3.34 -11.13 -3.31
C ARG A 96 2.89 -9.91 -2.52
N TYR A 97 3.43 -9.75 -1.32
CA TYR A 97 2.97 -8.76 -0.36
C TYR A 97 4.06 -7.75 -0.03
N ALA A 98 3.61 -6.55 0.33
CA ALA A 98 4.40 -5.51 0.94
C ALA A 98 3.80 -5.15 2.29
N ILE A 99 4.63 -4.69 3.22
CA ILE A 99 4.16 -4.07 4.45
C ILE A 99 4.58 -2.62 4.52
N LYS A 100 3.65 -1.77 4.96
CA LYS A 100 3.88 -0.36 5.25
C LYS A 100 3.85 -0.16 6.77
N PHE A 101 4.89 0.45 7.32
CA PHE A 101 4.97 0.82 8.73
C PHE A 101 5.69 2.15 8.90
N LEU A 102 5.54 2.78 10.07
CA LEU A 102 6.20 4.05 10.37
C LEU A 102 7.72 3.92 10.29
N SER A 103 8.35 4.87 9.62
CA SER A 103 9.81 4.86 9.48
C SER A 103 10.47 5.04 10.87
N PRO A 104 11.59 4.36 11.17
CA PRO A 104 12.26 4.48 12.47
C PRO A 104 12.57 5.92 12.88
N GLU A 105 12.89 6.77 11.90
CA GLU A 105 13.17 8.19 12.09
C GLU A 105 11.94 8.94 12.63
N ILE A 106 10.74 8.59 12.14
CA ILE A 106 9.47 9.19 12.55
C ILE A 106 9.08 8.75 13.95
N VAL A 107 9.35 7.48 14.31
CA VAL A 107 9.08 6.95 15.65
C VAL A 107 9.90 7.66 16.73
N SER A 108 11.09 8.13 16.38
CA SER A 108 11.96 8.89 17.29
C SER A 108 11.60 10.36 17.45
N GLU A 109 10.75 10.92 16.58
CA GLU A 109 10.37 12.34 16.60
C GLU A 109 8.92 12.54 17.06
N ASN A 110 8.71 13.01 18.29
CA ASN A 110 7.39 13.09 18.92
C ASN A 110 6.30 13.79 18.07
N GLY A 111 6.59 14.90 17.40
CA GLY A 111 5.60 15.60 16.57
C GLY A 111 5.22 14.82 15.31
N SER A 112 6.23 14.38 14.56
CA SER A 112 6.09 13.58 13.34
C SER A 112 5.42 12.23 13.62
N PHE A 113 5.69 11.63 14.79
CA PHE A 113 5.09 10.38 15.24
C PHE A 113 3.57 10.46 15.37
N ILE A 114 3.04 11.50 16.02
CA ILE A 114 1.59 11.66 16.24
C ILE A 114 0.84 11.83 14.92
N GLN A 115 1.40 12.60 13.98
CA GLN A 115 0.82 12.72 12.64
C GLN A 115 0.89 11.38 11.89
N GLY A 116 2.03 10.68 11.97
CA GLY A 116 2.25 9.38 11.34
C GLY A 116 1.23 8.32 11.79
N ILE A 117 1.01 8.15 13.09
CA ILE A 117 0.01 7.18 13.60
C ILE A 117 -1.42 7.57 13.19
N LEU A 118 -1.73 8.87 13.13
CA LEU A 118 -3.05 9.34 12.71
C LEU A 118 -3.30 9.04 11.22
N ASP A 119 -2.28 9.19 10.38
CA ASP A 119 -2.34 8.84 8.96
C ASP A 119 -2.45 7.33 8.77
N MET A 120 -1.66 6.52 9.50
CA MET A 120 -1.78 5.05 9.48
C MET A 120 -3.16 4.54 9.92
N ALA A 121 -3.74 5.13 10.97
CA ALA A 121 -5.10 4.80 11.42
C ALA A 121 -6.16 5.19 10.37
N THR A 122 -6.00 6.36 9.75
CA THR A 122 -6.90 6.83 8.68
C THR A 122 -6.82 5.92 7.46
N GLU A 123 -5.61 5.56 7.02
CA GLU A 123 -5.37 4.65 5.90
C GLU A 123 -5.94 3.26 6.17
N THR A 124 -5.74 2.71 7.38
CA THR A 124 -6.30 1.41 7.77
C THR A 124 -7.81 1.37 7.57
N ARG A 125 -8.50 2.40 8.07
CA ARG A 125 -9.96 2.48 7.98
C ARG A 125 -10.44 2.68 6.55
N VAL A 126 -9.73 3.46 5.74
CA VAL A 126 -10.06 3.61 4.32
C VAL A 126 -9.85 2.29 3.58
N PHE A 127 -8.70 1.64 3.76
CA PHE A 127 -8.39 0.37 3.09
C PHE A 127 -9.27 -0.80 3.50
N SER A 128 -9.75 -0.82 4.75
CA SER A 128 -10.65 -1.89 5.19
C SER A 128 -12.05 -1.77 4.57
N ASP A 129 -12.39 -0.62 3.98
CA ASP A 129 -13.67 -0.39 3.30
C ASP A 129 -13.53 -0.15 1.80
N THR A 130 -12.34 -0.23 1.20
CA THR A 130 -12.17 -0.04 -0.25
C THR A 130 -11.85 -1.35 -0.97
N GLU A 131 -12.60 -1.63 -2.04
CA GLU A 131 -12.34 -2.75 -2.93
C GLU A 131 -12.61 -2.32 -4.38
N HIS A 132 -11.54 -2.21 -5.17
CA HIS A 132 -11.59 -1.80 -6.57
C HIS A 132 -10.40 -2.44 -7.32
N PRO A 133 -10.57 -2.89 -8.58
CA PRO A 133 -9.48 -3.51 -9.34
C PRO A 133 -8.24 -2.62 -9.46
N ASN A 134 -8.40 -1.31 -9.56
CA ASN A 134 -7.31 -0.33 -9.71
C ASN A 134 -6.97 0.45 -8.42
N ILE A 135 -7.30 -0.08 -7.24
CA ILE A 135 -6.82 0.41 -5.93
C ILE A 135 -6.05 -0.73 -5.26
N VAL A 136 -4.92 -0.42 -4.61
CA VAL A 136 -4.13 -1.41 -3.88
C VAL A 136 -4.99 -2.04 -2.77
N LYS A 137 -4.95 -3.37 -2.67
CA LYS A 137 -5.76 -4.09 -1.69
C LYS A 137 -4.96 -4.38 -0.42
N ALA A 138 -5.51 -4.02 0.73
CA ALA A 138 -5.05 -4.54 2.01
C ALA A 138 -5.34 -6.05 2.11
N ARG A 139 -4.42 -6.78 2.73
CA ARG A 139 -4.46 -8.24 2.88
C ARG A 139 -4.47 -8.66 4.34
N ALA A 140 -3.84 -7.88 5.21
CA ALA A 140 -3.78 -8.12 6.63
C ALA A 140 -3.35 -6.84 7.36
N PHE A 141 -3.57 -6.81 8.67
CA PHE A 141 -3.10 -5.73 9.54
C PHE A 141 -2.25 -6.29 10.68
N ALA A 142 -1.53 -5.40 11.36
CA ALA A 142 -0.90 -5.74 12.62
C ALA A 142 -1.95 -6.11 13.69
N HIS A 143 -1.56 -6.97 14.64
CA HIS A 143 -2.38 -7.24 15.84
C HIS A 143 -2.44 -6.02 16.76
N GLU A 144 -1.38 -5.23 16.77
CA GLU A 144 -1.27 -3.99 17.51
C GLU A 144 -2.31 -2.97 17.05
N SER A 145 -2.57 -1.97 17.89
CA SER A 145 -3.49 -0.88 17.56
C SER A 145 -2.91 -0.01 16.43
N PRO A 146 -3.73 0.58 15.54
CA PRO A 146 -3.26 1.55 14.53
C PRO A 146 -2.52 2.78 15.08
N PHE A 147 -2.65 3.02 16.39
CA PHE A 147 -1.95 4.06 17.13
C PHE A 147 -0.65 3.60 17.81
N ASP A 148 -0.21 2.37 17.56
CA ASP A 148 1.04 1.79 18.05
C ASP A 148 2.18 2.00 17.04
N GLU A 149 3.41 2.13 17.53
CA GLU A 149 4.59 2.32 16.68
C GLU A 149 4.99 1.07 15.88
N GLN A 150 4.56 -0.11 16.33
CA GLN A 150 4.81 -1.38 15.64
C GLN A 150 3.72 -1.72 14.61
N TYR A 151 2.67 -0.90 14.53
CA TYR A 151 1.57 -1.12 13.61
C TYR A 151 2.02 -1.11 12.14
N PHE A 152 1.42 -2.00 11.36
CA PHE A 152 1.67 -2.10 9.93
C PHE A 152 0.40 -2.49 9.16
N ILE A 153 0.41 -2.14 7.87
CA ILE A 153 -0.58 -2.57 6.89
C ILE A 153 0.13 -3.50 5.91
N MET A 154 -0.36 -4.74 5.76
CA MET A 154 0.07 -5.66 4.71
C MET A 154 -0.85 -5.50 3.50
N MET A 155 -0.27 -5.30 2.33
CA MET A 155 -1.00 -5.03 1.09
C MET A 155 -0.37 -5.76 -0.10
N ASP A 156 -1.07 -5.78 -1.24
CA ASP A 156 -0.50 -6.27 -2.49
C ASP A 156 0.77 -5.50 -2.86
N ARG A 157 1.81 -6.24 -3.29
CA ARG A 157 3.04 -5.62 -3.75
C ARG A 157 2.88 -5.04 -5.15
N LEU A 158 3.29 -3.78 -5.31
CA LEU A 158 3.53 -3.14 -6.59
C LEU A 158 5.00 -3.27 -7.01
N TYR A 159 5.26 -3.39 -8.30
CA TYR A 159 6.57 -3.68 -8.87
C TYR A 159 7.19 -2.50 -9.61
N ASP A 160 6.38 -1.51 -9.98
CA ASP A 160 6.81 -0.26 -10.59
C ASP A 160 5.94 0.92 -10.12
N THR A 161 6.41 2.15 -10.34
CA THR A 161 5.65 3.39 -10.10
C THR A 161 5.30 4.06 -11.42
N LEU A 162 4.23 4.86 -11.46
CA LEU A 162 3.88 5.67 -12.62
C LEU A 162 4.96 6.69 -12.95
N GLU A 163 5.64 7.25 -11.95
CA GLU A 163 6.82 8.10 -12.13
C GLU A 163 7.87 7.42 -13.04
N LYS A 164 8.25 6.17 -12.71
CA LYS A 164 9.21 5.39 -13.49
C LYS A 164 8.65 5.02 -14.86
N ARG A 165 7.36 4.65 -14.95
CA ARG A 165 6.70 4.27 -16.21
C ARG A 165 6.64 5.46 -17.18
N ILE A 166 6.33 6.66 -16.71
CA ILE A 166 6.40 7.90 -17.50
C ILE A 166 7.80 8.11 -18.09
N GLY A 167 8.85 7.90 -17.29
CA GLY A 167 10.23 7.96 -17.76
C GLY A 167 10.55 6.94 -18.86
N LYS A 168 10.06 5.70 -18.72
CA LYS A 168 10.21 4.64 -19.74
C LYS A 168 9.47 4.98 -21.03
N TRP A 169 8.21 5.42 -20.92
CA TRP A 169 7.41 5.86 -22.05
C TRP A 169 8.04 7.03 -22.81
N ALA A 170 8.61 8.00 -22.09
CA ALA A 170 9.32 9.11 -22.72
C ALA A 170 10.52 8.63 -23.57
N LYS A 171 11.31 7.68 -23.06
CA LYS A 171 12.43 7.07 -23.81
C LYS A 171 11.95 6.29 -25.03
N GLN A 172 10.90 5.47 -24.87
CA GLN A 172 10.29 4.71 -25.99
C GLN A 172 9.74 5.65 -27.07
N ASN A 173 9.01 6.69 -26.67
CA ASN A 173 8.44 7.66 -27.61
C ASN A 173 9.53 8.40 -28.40
N ARG A 174 10.64 8.79 -27.75
CA ARG A 174 11.81 9.36 -28.45
C ARG A 174 12.41 8.37 -29.44
N ARG A 175 12.61 7.11 -29.04
CA ARG A 175 13.14 6.05 -29.91
C ARG A 175 12.29 5.84 -31.16
N TYR A 176 10.95 5.78 -31.01
CA TYR A 176 10.03 5.60 -32.14
C TYR A 176 9.90 6.86 -33.01
N SER A 177 10.23 8.03 -32.47
CA SER A 177 10.18 9.30 -33.21
C SER A 177 11.43 9.59 -34.03
N GLY A 178 12.57 8.97 -33.71
CA GLY A 178 13.83 9.15 -34.44
C GLY A 178 13.79 8.59 -35.86
N LEU A 179 14.71 9.05 -36.71
CA LEU A 179 14.82 8.63 -38.13
C LEU A 179 14.86 7.10 -38.29
N ASN A 180 15.74 6.42 -37.53
CA ASN A 180 15.83 4.96 -37.52
C ASN A 180 14.56 4.28 -36.97
N GLY A 181 13.89 4.91 -36.00
CA GLY A 181 12.65 4.41 -35.43
C GLY A 181 11.49 4.44 -36.41
N LYS A 182 11.31 5.55 -37.13
CA LYS A 182 10.29 5.70 -38.18
C LYS A 182 10.54 4.77 -39.36
N LEU A 183 11.81 4.51 -39.69
CA LEU A 183 12.16 3.58 -40.77
C LEU A 183 11.83 2.12 -40.40
N LEU A 184 12.01 1.75 -39.13
CA LEU A 184 11.69 0.40 -38.61
C LEU A 184 10.19 0.22 -38.30
N ASP A 185 9.50 1.29 -37.92
CA ASP A 185 8.05 1.32 -37.63
C ASP A 185 7.29 2.11 -38.69
N ARG A 186 7.38 1.67 -39.95
CA ARG A 186 6.76 2.33 -41.11
C ARG A 186 5.24 2.52 -40.98
N LYS A 187 4.57 1.68 -40.19
CA LYS A 187 3.12 1.76 -39.96
C LYS A 187 2.75 2.58 -38.72
N GLY A 188 3.73 3.02 -37.92
CA GLY A 188 3.50 3.77 -36.68
C GLY A 188 2.80 2.95 -35.59
N GLN A 189 2.81 1.62 -35.70
CA GLN A 189 2.05 0.73 -34.81
C GLN A 189 2.57 0.83 -33.38
N LYS A 190 3.89 0.90 -33.18
CA LYS A 190 4.47 0.95 -31.83
C LYS A 190 4.12 2.22 -31.07
N LYS A 191 3.95 3.33 -31.78
CA LYS A 191 3.47 4.58 -31.17
C LYS A 191 1.99 4.50 -30.80
N LYS A 192 1.19 3.84 -31.64
CA LYS A 192 -0.22 3.62 -31.38
C LYS A 192 -0.40 2.72 -30.16
N ASP A 193 0.30 1.60 -30.11
CA ASP A 193 0.28 0.66 -28.97
C ASP A 193 0.66 1.37 -27.66
N LEU A 194 1.72 2.18 -27.70
CA LEU A 194 2.18 2.94 -26.53
C LEU A 194 1.20 4.05 -26.11
N LEU A 195 0.41 4.61 -27.04
CA LEU A 195 -0.64 5.56 -26.70
C LEU A 195 -1.85 4.83 -26.10
N GLU A 196 -2.21 3.68 -26.67
CA GLU A 196 -3.30 2.83 -26.20
C GLU A 196 -3.07 2.38 -24.76
N GLU A 197 -1.87 1.87 -24.43
CA GLU A 197 -1.46 1.54 -23.05
C GLU A 197 -1.72 2.70 -22.08
N ARG A 198 -1.29 3.92 -22.44
CA ARG A 198 -1.45 5.10 -21.57
C ARG A 198 -2.90 5.55 -21.42
N VAL A 199 -3.71 5.37 -22.46
CA VAL A 199 -5.13 5.72 -22.41
C VAL A 199 -5.89 4.72 -21.53
N VAL A 200 -5.55 3.43 -21.61
CA VAL A 200 -6.11 2.39 -20.73
C VAL A 200 -5.75 2.69 -19.28
N ASP A 201 -4.48 2.94 -18.98
CA ASP A 201 -4.03 3.33 -17.63
C ASP A 201 -4.79 4.56 -17.09
N ALA A 202 -4.98 5.59 -17.92
CA ALA A 202 -5.68 6.81 -17.53
C ALA A 202 -7.17 6.55 -17.26
N PHE A 203 -7.80 5.68 -18.05
CA PHE A 203 -9.18 5.26 -17.86
C PHE A 203 -9.33 4.50 -16.54
N ASP A 204 -8.51 3.49 -16.31
CA ASP A 204 -8.51 2.66 -15.10
C ASP A 204 -8.29 3.48 -13.82
N LEU A 205 -7.37 4.45 -13.87
CA LEU A 205 -7.14 5.37 -12.76
C LEU A 205 -8.36 6.29 -12.53
N SER A 206 -8.99 6.77 -13.61
CA SER A 206 -10.20 7.57 -13.51
C SER A 206 -11.37 6.79 -12.91
N ASP A 207 -11.49 5.50 -13.23
CA ASP A 207 -12.51 4.60 -12.65
C ASP A 207 -12.29 4.41 -11.15
N ALA A 208 -11.04 4.17 -10.73
CA ALA A 208 -10.65 4.09 -9.32
C ALA A 208 -11.01 5.36 -8.53
N ILE A 209 -10.71 6.54 -9.10
CA ILE A 209 -11.06 7.83 -8.50
C ILE A 209 -12.59 8.01 -8.46
N GLY A 210 -13.29 7.61 -9.52
CA GLY A 210 -14.75 7.61 -9.57
C GLY A 210 -15.36 6.78 -8.45
N TYR A 211 -14.83 5.58 -8.20
CA TYR A 211 -15.22 4.72 -7.09
C TYR A 211 -15.01 5.40 -5.73
N LEU A 212 -13.84 6.01 -5.48
CA LEU A 212 -13.58 6.74 -4.25
C LEU A 212 -14.58 7.89 -4.03
N HIS A 213 -14.88 8.65 -5.09
CA HIS A 213 -15.86 9.74 -5.03
C HIS A 213 -17.28 9.24 -4.72
N GLN A 214 -17.69 8.09 -5.25
CA GLN A 214 -18.99 7.48 -4.90
C GLN A 214 -19.08 7.13 -3.40
N LYS A 215 -17.94 6.82 -2.78
CA LYS A 215 -17.80 6.61 -1.33
C LYS A 215 -17.56 7.89 -0.51
N ASN A 216 -17.63 9.07 -1.13
CA ASN A 216 -17.30 10.37 -0.53
C ASN A 216 -15.85 10.45 0.00
N ILE A 217 -14.92 9.77 -0.66
CA ILE A 217 -13.49 9.80 -0.35
C ILE A 217 -12.79 10.72 -1.35
N VAL A 218 -12.07 11.72 -0.86
CA VAL A 218 -11.17 12.55 -1.67
C VAL A 218 -9.74 12.13 -1.36
N TYR A 219 -9.03 11.59 -2.35
CA TYR A 219 -7.67 11.04 -2.17
C TYR A 219 -6.63 12.12 -1.79
N ARG A 220 -6.77 13.33 -2.34
CA ARG A 220 -5.97 14.56 -2.05
C ARG A 220 -4.45 14.51 -2.32
N ASP A 221 -3.85 13.34 -2.57
CA ASP A 221 -2.40 13.22 -2.85
C ASP A 221 -2.14 12.46 -4.16
N ILE A 222 -2.91 12.76 -5.21
CA ILE A 222 -2.74 12.13 -6.53
C ILE A 222 -1.43 12.63 -7.14
N LYS A 223 -0.44 11.74 -7.21
CA LYS A 223 0.86 11.99 -7.84
C LYS A 223 1.47 10.69 -8.38
N PRO A 224 2.38 10.73 -9.38
CA PRO A 224 2.92 9.53 -10.02
C PRO A 224 3.67 8.57 -9.08
N GLU A 225 4.13 9.03 -7.93
CA GLU A 225 4.80 8.24 -6.90
C GLU A 225 3.81 7.40 -6.07
N ASN A 226 2.55 7.86 -5.96
CA ASN A 226 1.45 7.20 -5.27
C ASN A 226 0.59 6.33 -6.21
N ILE A 227 1.10 6.05 -7.41
CA ILE A 227 0.45 5.17 -8.38
C ILE A 227 1.49 4.16 -8.82
N GLY A 228 1.14 2.88 -8.80
CA GLY A 228 2.05 1.82 -9.20
C GLY A 228 1.38 0.75 -10.05
N PHE A 229 2.14 -0.31 -10.30
CA PHE A 229 1.73 -1.41 -11.17
C PHE A 229 1.87 -2.73 -10.44
N ASP A 230 0.83 -3.57 -10.49
CA ASP A 230 0.89 -4.90 -9.91
C ASP A 230 1.69 -5.87 -10.80
N VAL A 231 1.72 -7.16 -10.44
CA VAL A 231 2.45 -8.17 -11.20
C VAL A 231 1.92 -8.38 -12.64
N ARG A 232 0.66 -8.04 -12.88
CA ARG A 232 -0.02 -8.18 -14.17
C ARG A 232 0.13 -6.92 -15.03
N ASP A 233 0.88 -5.93 -14.54
CA ASP A 233 1.06 -4.63 -15.17
C ASP A 233 -0.23 -3.79 -15.17
N ASP A 234 -1.16 -4.09 -14.26
CA ASP A 234 -2.36 -3.28 -14.04
C ASP A 234 -2.03 -2.08 -13.16
N ILE A 235 -2.49 -0.89 -13.55
CA ILE A 235 -2.33 0.34 -12.75
C ILE A 235 -3.13 0.25 -11.44
N LYS A 236 -2.51 0.66 -10.33
CA LYS A 236 -3.10 0.69 -8.99
C LYS A 236 -2.83 2.04 -8.33
N LEU A 237 -3.88 2.66 -7.81
CA LEU A 237 -3.79 3.76 -6.85
C LEU A 237 -3.38 3.19 -5.49
N LEU A 238 -2.31 3.74 -4.90
CA LEU A 238 -1.85 3.36 -3.56
C LEU A 238 -2.72 3.92 -2.46
#